data_AF-A0A8S2W9G0-F1
#
_entry.id   AF-A0A8S2W9G0-F1
#
_cell.length_a   1.000
_cell.length_b   1.000
_cell.length_c   1.000
_cell.angle_alpha   90.00
_cell.angle_beta   90.00
_cell.angle_gamma   90.00
#
_symmetry.space_group_name_H-M   'P 1'
#
loop_
_entity.id
_entity.type
_entity.pdbx_description
1 polymer ?
#
loop_
_entity_poly.entity_id
_entity_poly.type
_entity_poly.pdbx_seq_one_letter_code
_entity_poly.pdbx_strand_id
1 'polypeptide(L)'
;MAEITEVQALNIVPTFLEGHPKQWFNENNTTFESWSLFKTRLLHTYSSPSSKQIASNRLRTRQQRHDEAVIEYYTDVMKLC
;
A
#
# COMPACT_ATOMS: atom_id res chain seq x y z
N MET A 1 5.23 7.29 -24.67
CA MET A 1 5.58 7.42 -23.24
C MET A 1 6.83 6.58 -23.02
N ALA A 2 7.91 7.13 -22.47
CA ALA A 2 9.15 6.38 -22.27
C ALA A 2 8.91 5.28 -21.23
N GLU A 3 9.23 4.03 -21.57
CA GLU A 3 9.23 2.92 -20.61
C GLU A 3 10.39 3.10 -19.63
N ILE A 4 10.07 3.22 -18.34
CA ILE A 4 11.07 3.26 -17.26
C ILE A 4 11.57 1.84 -17.06
N THR A 5 12.90 1.64 -17.07
CA THR A 5 13.51 0.33 -16.79
C THR A 5 13.46 0.00 -15.30
N GLU A 6 13.54 -1.28 -14.92
CA GLU A 6 13.48 -1.68 -13.50
C GLU A 6 14.56 -1.02 -12.63
N VAL A 7 15.76 -0.84 -13.19
CA VAL A 7 16.88 -0.16 -12.53
C VAL A 7 16.56 1.33 -12.32
N GLN A 8 15.96 1.98 -13.31
CA GLN A 8 15.53 3.37 -13.18
C GLN A 8 14.43 3.51 -12.12
N ALA A 9 13.48 2.56 -12.06
CA ALA A 9 12.44 2.57 -11.04
C ALA A 9 13.00 2.46 -9.61
N LEU A 10 13.98 1.57 -9.38
CA LEU A 10 14.65 1.44 -8.08
C LEU A 10 15.46 2.68 -7.68
N ASN A 11 16.05 3.38 -8.65
CA ASN A 11 16.78 4.62 -8.39
C ASN A 11 15.86 5.80 -8.01
N ILE A 12 14.65 5.84 -8.58
CA ILE A 12 13.71 6.94 -8.37
C ILE A 12 12.82 6.68 -7.14
N VAL A 13 12.47 5.44 -6.81
CA VAL A 13 11.52 5.15 -5.72
C VAL A 13 11.82 5.82 -4.36
N PRO A 14 13.07 5.95 -3.87
CA PRO A 14 13.31 6.64 -2.59
C PRO A 14 12.93 8.12 -2.57
N THR A 15 12.69 8.76 -3.72
CA THR A 15 12.16 10.15 -3.76
C THR A 15 10.67 10.21 -3.45
N PHE A 16 9.96 9.09 -3.56
CA PHE A 16 8.53 8.96 -3.25
C PHE A 16 8.25 8.34 -1.88
N LEU A 17 9.31 7.92 -1.17
CA LEU A 17 9.21 7.39 0.19
C LEU A 17 9.56 8.49 1.19
N GLU A 18 8.85 8.50 2.31
CA GLU A 18 9.08 9.43 3.42
C GLU A 18 9.12 8.67 4.75
N GLY A 19 9.76 9.26 5.76
CA GLY A 19 9.84 8.68 7.11
C GLY A 19 10.41 7.26 7.15
N HIS A 20 9.74 6.37 7.89
CA HIS A 20 10.16 4.99 8.10
C HIS A 20 10.34 4.16 6.81
N PRO A 21 9.41 4.19 5.82
CA PRO A 21 9.62 3.56 4.52
C PRO A 21 10.91 3.96 3.80
N LYS A 22 11.28 5.24 3.86
CA LYS A 22 12.53 5.73 3.23
C LYS A 22 13.77 5.18 3.93
N GLN A 23 13.77 5.22 5.26
CA GLN A 23 14.85 4.66 6.06
C GLN A 23 15.02 3.16 5.80
N TRP A 24 13.92 2.40 5.87
CA TRP A 24 13.90 0.97 5.56
C TRP A 24 14.42 0.66 4.16
N PHE A 25 14.02 1.45 3.16
CA PHE A 25 14.53 1.27 1.80
C PHE A 25 16.04 1.47 1.75
N ASN A 26 16.58 2.53 2.36
CA ASN A 26 18.02 2.81 2.37
C ASN A 26 18.83 1.70 3.06
N GLU A 27 18.31 1.14 4.15
CA GLU A 27 18.94 0.03 4.88
C GLU A 27 18.96 -1.28 4.08
N ASN A 28 18.03 -1.44 3.14
CA ASN A 28 17.84 -2.68 2.37
C ASN A 28 18.16 -2.52 0.87
N ASN A 29 18.63 -1.35 0.42
CA ASN A 29 18.71 -1.01 -1.00
C ASN A 29 19.61 -1.97 -1.81
N THR A 30 20.68 -2.47 -1.19
CA THR A 30 21.62 -3.42 -1.78
C THR A 30 21.00 -4.79 -2.03
N THR A 31 19.84 -5.08 -1.44
CA THR A 31 19.14 -6.36 -1.55
C THR A 31 18.04 -6.38 -2.61
N PHE A 32 17.71 -5.22 -3.20
CA PHE A 32 16.68 -5.12 -4.24
C PHE A 32 17.30 -5.25 -5.63
N GLU A 33 17.42 -6.48 -6.13
CA GLU A 33 17.96 -6.78 -7.47
C GLU A 33 16.96 -6.47 -8.60
N SER A 34 15.67 -6.37 -8.27
CA SER A 34 14.60 -6.11 -9.23
C SER A 34 13.47 -5.29 -8.62
N TRP A 35 12.73 -4.60 -9.48
CA TRP A 35 11.57 -3.82 -9.06
C TRP A 35 10.46 -4.71 -8.46
N SER A 36 10.31 -5.92 -8.99
CA SER A 36 9.36 -6.92 -8.50
C SER A 36 9.69 -7.38 -7.07
N LEU A 37 10.97 -7.60 -6.75
CA LEU A 37 11.41 -7.98 -5.42
C LEU A 37 11.19 -6.85 -4.41
N PHE A 38 11.53 -5.61 -4.78
CA PHE A 38 11.23 -4.45 -3.96
C PHE A 38 9.74 -4.34 -3.63
N LYS A 39 8.84 -4.41 -4.63
CA LYS A 39 7.38 -4.35 -4.40
C LYS A 39 6.91 -5.43 -3.45
N THR A 40 7.38 -6.67 -3.63
CA THR A 40 7.00 -7.79 -2.78
C THR A 40 7.40 -7.55 -1.33
N ARG A 41 8.65 -7.10 -1.10
CA ARG A 41 9.15 -6.80 0.24
C ARG A 41 8.47 -5.58 0.86
N LEU A 42 8.22 -4.53 0.09
CA LEU A 42 7.49 -3.35 0.54
C LEU A 42 6.08 -3.74 1.01
N LEU A 43 5.36 -4.52 0.19
CA LEU A 43 4.04 -5.01 0.56
C LEU A 43 4.11 -5.94 1.78
N HIS A 44 5.08 -6.83 1.88
CA HIS A 44 5.22 -7.69 3.05
C HIS A 44 5.51 -6.90 4.33
N THR A 45 6.39 -5.90 4.27
CA THR A 45 6.79 -5.09 5.43
C THR A 45 5.69 -4.14 5.87
N TYR A 46 4.98 -3.51 4.93
CA TYR A 46 4.03 -2.42 5.22
C TYR A 46 2.57 -2.78 5.00
N SER A 47 2.26 -3.92 4.40
CA SER A 47 0.89 -4.45 4.34
C SER A 47 0.74 -5.47 5.46
N SER A 48 -0.01 -5.13 6.51
CA SER A 48 -0.29 -6.12 7.54
C SER A 48 -1.29 -7.16 7.01
N PRO A 49 -1.03 -8.47 7.15
CA PRO A 49 -2.05 -9.49 6.95
C PRO A 49 -3.29 -9.24 7.83
N SER A 50 -3.06 -8.68 9.02
CA SER A 50 -4.14 -8.25 9.91
C SER A 50 -4.98 -7.12 9.31
N SER A 51 -4.42 -6.26 8.44
CA SER A 51 -5.19 -5.21 7.77
C SER A 51 -6.27 -5.79 6.86
N LYS A 52 -6.00 -6.90 6.18
CA LYS A 52 -7.03 -7.60 5.38
C LYS A 52 -8.12 -8.20 6.27
N GLN A 53 -7.73 -8.82 7.39
CA GLN A 53 -8.68 -9.39 8.33
C GLN A 53 -9.52 -8.31 9.03
N ILE A 54 -8.91 -7.17 9.38
CA ILE A 54 -9.58 -6.00 9.95
C ILE A 54 -10.51 -5.36 8.92
N ALA A 55 -10.08 -5.20 7.67
CA ALA A 55 -10.92 -4.68 6.59
C ALA A 55 -12.12 -5.61 6.33
N SER A 56 -11.90 -6.93 6.27
CA SER A 56 -12.96 -7.92 6.13
C SER A 56 -13.95 -7.90 7.30
N ASN A 57 -13.43 -7.81 8.54
CA ASN A 57 -14.28 -7.67 9.72
C ASN A 57 -15.09 -6.37 9.69
N ARG A 58 -14.47 -5.25 9.30
CA ARG A 58 -15.15 -3.96 9.14
C ARG A 58 -16.26 -4.09 8.10
N LEU A 59 -15.97 -4.59 6.91
CA LEU A 59 -16.95 -4.82 5.85
C LEU A 59 -18.14 -5.65 6.34
N ARG A 60 -17.90 -6.75 7.06
CA ARG A 60 -18.95 -7.61 7.62
C ARG A 60 -19.86 -6.88 8.62
N THR A 61 -19.29 -5.94 9.38
CA THR A 61 -20.01 -5.20 10.44
C THR A 61 -20.50 -3.83 9.99
N ARG A 62 -20.14 -3.38 8.78
CA ARG A 62 -20.39 -2.03 8.32
C ARG A 62 -21.84 -1.90 7.90
N GLN A 63 -22.59 -1.12 8.67
CA GLN A 63 -23.94 -0.68 8.34
C GLN A 63 -23.93 0.83 8.13
N GLN A 64 -24.73 1.32 7.18
CA GLN A 64 -24.90 2.76 6.97
C GLN A 64 -25.49 3.39 8.23
N ARG A 65 -24.92 4.52 8.68
CA ARG A 65 -25.46 5.25 9.84
C ARG A 65 -26.70 6.04 9.44
N HIS A 66 -27.57 6.35 10.40
CA HIS A 66 -28.84 7.05 10.13
C HIS A 66 -28.65 8.47 9.59
N ASP A 67 -27.49 9.07 9.88
CA ASP A 67 -27.07 10.42 9.53
C ASP A 67 -26.01 10.44 8.41
N GLU A 68 -25.66 9.29 7.84
CA GLU A 68 -24.62 9.15 6.82
C GLU A 68 -25.21 9.18 5.41
N ALA A 69 -24.60 9.97 4.52
CA ALA A 69 -25.00 9.99 3.12
C ALA A 69 -24.64 8.67 2.43
N VAL A 70 -25.53 8.21 1.53
CA VAL A 70 -25.35 6.94 0.80
C VAL A 70 -24.04 6.89 0.02
N ILE A 71 -23.61 8.02 -0.56
CA ILE A 71 -22.37 8.12 -1.33
C ILE A 71 -21.14 7.93 -0.43
N GLU A 72 -21.17 8.50 0.77
CA GLU A 72 -20.07 8.37 1.75
C GLU A 72 -19.95 6.92 2.22
N TYR A 73 -21.08 6.31 2.58
CA TYR A 73 -21.17 4.89 2.93
C TYR A 73 -20.64 3.99 1.81
N TYR A 74 -21.11 4.19 0.58
CA TYR A 74 -20.69 3.40 -0.58
C TYR A 74 -19.19 3.53 -0.84
N THR A 75 -18.66 4.76 -0.79
CA THR A 75 -17.23 5.02 -1.00
C THR A 75 -16.36 4.36 0.08
N ASP A 76 -16.81 4.38 1.33
CA ASP A 76 -16.13 3.72 2.44
C ASP A 76 -16.13 2.20 2.30
N VAL A 77 -17.27 1.60 1.93
CA VAL A 77 -17.38 0.16 1.62
C VAL A 77 -16.45 -0.23 0.47
N MET A 78 -16.40 0.56 -0.61
CA MET A 78 -15.53 0.29 -1.76
C MET A 78 -14.04 0.38 -1.42
N LYS A 79 -13.65 1.13 -0.39
CA LYS A 79 -12.25 1.16 0.12
C LYS A 79 -11.88 -0.04 0.98
N LEU A 80 -12.87 -0.78 1.48
CA LEU A 80 -12.69 -1.97 2.31
C LEU A 80 -12.67 -3.28 1.49
N CYS A 81 -13.10 -3.23 0.22
CA CYS A 81 -13.05 -4.32 -0.75
C CYS A 81 -11.72 -4.33 -1.51
#